data_AF-A0A818ZG38-F1
#
_entry.id   AF-A0A818ZG38-F1
#
_cell.length_a   1.000
_cell.length_b   1.000
_cell.length_c   1.000
_cell.angle_alpha   90.00
_cell.angle_beta   90.00
_cell.angle_gamma   90.00
#
_symmetry.space_group_name_H-M   'P 1'
#
loop_
_entity.id
_entity.type
_entity.pdbx_description
1 polymer ?
#
loop_
_entity_poly.entity_id
_entity_poly.type
_entity_poly.pdbx_seq_one_letter_code
_entity_poly.pdbx_strand_id
1 'polypeptide(L)'
;MAYVKKTPQTWQDRWEGPTDSMQYLRVVVSKAKAMQQIATSIKDRDIFSQTINLSDLFRPDTFLNALRQQTARETKQPMDTLILNTSWSGEIKHGKNVSIKISGLQLEGCSFDNGRLSESAPDSPSITSFPSCYIAWIPQDVAQQETRETISLPVYFSAARDKIVTRLNVPCSSDKDKWLQCGAALFLKNV
;
A
#
# COMPACT_ATOMS: atom_id res chain seq x y z
N MET A 1 -11.21 22.62 34.21
CA MET A 1 -11.41 21.36 33.44
C MET A 1 -10.56 21.45 32.18
N ALA A 2 -9.54 20.60 32.02
CA ALA A 2 -8.72 20.59 30.82
C ALA A 2 -9.53 19.96 29.67
N TYR A 3 -9.74 20.71 28.58
CA TYR A 3 -10.37 20.18 27.38
C TYR A 3 -9.52 19.01 26.84
N VAL A 4 -10.11 17.82 26.80
CA VAL A 4 -9.46 16.62 26.29
C VAL A 4 -9.33 16.75 24.77
N LYS A 5 -8.10 16.89 24.27
CA LYS A 5 -7.77 16.93 22.83
C LYS A 5 -7.85 15.53 22.17
N LYS A 6 -8.84 14.71 22.55
CA LYS A 6 -9.01 13.36 22.00
C LYS A 6 -10.19 13.31 21.03
N THR A 7 -10.03 12.56 19.96
CA THR A 7 -11.10 12.26 19.01
C THR A 7 -12.22 11.49 19.70
N PRO A 8 -13.49 11.92 19.58
CA PRO A 8 -14.64 11.21 20.15
C PRO A 8 -14.78 9.79 19.58
N GLN A 9 -15.24 8.85 20.41
CA GLN A 9 -15.40 7.44 20.00
C GLN A 9 -16.36 7.30 18.81
N THR A 10 -17.44 8.07 18.77
CA THR A 10 -18.41 8.06 17.68
C THR A 10 -17.81 8.41 16.31
N TRP A 11 -16.69 9.13 16.28
CA TRP A 11 -15.95 9.42 15.05
C TRP A 11 -15.04 8.25 14.68
N GLN A 12 -14.31 7.71 15.67
CA GLN A 12 -13.45 6.54 15.49
C GLN A 12 -14.24 5.31 15.00
N ASP A 13 -15.47 5.13 15.46
CA ASP A 13 -16.35 4.04 15.01
C ASP A 13 -16.69 4.13 13.51
N ARG A 14 -16.70 5.35 12.93
CA ARG A 14 -16.93 5.56 11.50
C ARG A 14 -15.65 5.37 10.69
N TRP A 15 -14.56 5.96 11.17
CA TRP A 15 -13.24 5.86 10.58
C TRP A 15 -12.18 5.92 11.66
N GLU A 16 -11.40 4.85 11.78
CA GLU A 16 -10.26 4.76 12.68
C GLU A 16 -9.15 5.69 12.17
N GLY A 17 -8.99 6.82 12.84
CA GLY A 17 -8.02 7.86 12.51
C GLY A 17 -7.20 8.31 13.74
N PRO A 18 -6.46 9.42 13.61
CA PRO A 18 -5.63 9.95 14.69
C PRO A 18 -6.40 10.19 15.98
N THR A 19 -5.75 9.93 17.11
CA THR A 19 -6.35 10.16 18.44
C THR A 19 -6.45 11.64 18.79
N ASP A 20 -5.61 12.50 18.20
CA ASP A 20 -5.71 13.95 18.35
C ASP A 20 -6.80 14.51 17.44
N SER A 21 -7.72 15.29 18.01
CA SER A 21 -8.90 15.77 17.29
C SER A 21 -8.58 16.76 16.16
N MET A 22 -7.55 17.59 16.33
CA MET A 22 -7.12 18.53 15.28
C MET A 22 -6.43 17.79 14.14
N GLN A 23 -5.59 16.81 14.45
CA GLN A 23 -4.98 15.94 13.44
C GLN A 23 -6.05 15.14 12.71
N TYR A 24 -7.03 14.57 13.41
CA TYR A 24 -8.14 13.84 12.80
C TYR A 24 -8.88 14.71 11.77
N LEU A 25 -9.29 15.92 12.14
CA LEU A 25 -9.98 16.84 11.22
C LEU A 25 -9.13 17.19 10.00
N ARG A 26 -7.84 17.48 10.18
CA ARG A 26 -6.91 17.77 9.07
C ARG A 26 -6.82 16.59 8.11
N VAL A 27 -6.69 15.37 8.62
CA VAL A 27 -6.60 14.17 7.80
C VAL A 27 -7.91 13.90 7.06
N VAL A 28 -9.07 14.03 7.71
CA VAL A 28 -10.38 13.86 7.05
C VAL A 28 -10.52 14.84 5.89
N VAL A 29 -10.22 16.12 6.09
CA VAL A 29 -10.32 17.15 5.04
C VAL A 29 -9.35 16.87 3.90
N SER A 30 -8.10 16.50 4.23
CA SER A 30 -7.09 16.16 3.24
C SER A 30 -7.51 14.96 2.37
N LYS A 31 -7.93 13.85 3.01
CA LYS A 31 -8.43 12.65 2.33
C LYS A 31 -9.70 12.93 1.51
N ALA A 32 -10.64 13.71 2.04
CA ALA A 32 -11.86 14.07 1.31
C ALA A 32 -11.54 14.85 0.02
N LYS A 33 -10.62 15.82 0.10
CA LYS A 33 -10.15 16.57 -1.07
C LYS A 33 -9.43 15.67 -2.08
N ALA A 34 -8.53 14.80 -1.62
CA ALA A 34 -7.81 13.87 -2.49
C ALA A 34 -8.77 12.89 -3.17
N MET A 35 -9.75 12.37 -2.44
CA MET A 35 -10.79 11.50 -3.00
C MET A 35 -11.64 12.20 -4.07
N GLN A 36 -11.99 13.47 -3.84
CA GLN A 36 -12.69 14.27 -4.85
C GLN A 36 -11.83 14.44 -6.12
N GLN A 37 -10.53 14.71 -5.96
CA GLN A 37 -9.60 14.83 -7.08
C GLN A 37 -9.48 13.51 -7.86
N ILE A 38 -9.33 12.38 -7.16
CA ILE A 38 -9.32 11.05 -7.78
C ILE A 38 -10.62 10.83 -8.58
N ALA A 39 -11.78 11.12 -7.98
CA ALA A 39 -13.08 10.96 -8.65
C ALA A 39 -13.21 11.83 -9.90
N THR A 40 -12.66 13.05 -9.91
CA THR A 40 -12.68 13.94 -11.08
C THR A 40 -11.65 13.56 -12.15
N SER A 41 -10.53 12.93 -11.77
CA SER A 41 -9.45 12.54 -12.69
C SER A 41 -9.77 11.27 -13.45
N ILE A 42 -10.66 10.41 -12.93
CA ILE A 42 -11.13 9.21 -13.62
C ILE A 42 -12.09 9.65 -14.74
N LYS A 43 -11.52 10.01 -15.90
CA LYS A 43 -12.27 10.21 -17.14
C LYS A 43 -12.53 8.85 -17.78
N ASP A 44 -13.71 8.68 -18.39
CA ASP A 44 -14.10 7.48 -19.14
C ASP A 44 -14.02 6.15 -18.37
N ARG A 45 -14.11 6.20 -17.03
CA ARG A 45 -14.00 5.03 -16.13
C ARG A 45 -12.62 4.35 -16.10
N ASP A 46 -11.58 5.00 -16.61
CA ASP A 46 -10.22 4.44 -16.57
C ASP A 46 -9.46 4.88 -15.31
N ILE A 47 -9.58 4.05 -14.26
CA ILE A 47 -8.78 4.19 -13.03
C ILE A 47 -7.34 3.66 -13.21
N PHE A 48 -7.09 2.82 -14.22
CA PHE A 48 -5.85 2.06 -14.36
C PHE A 48 -4.70 2.91 -14.89
N SER A 49 -5.00 4.00 -15.62
CA SER A 49 -4.00 4.99 -16.04
C SER A 49 -3.56 5.95 -14.93
N GLN A 50 -4.25 6.01 -13.80
CA GLN A 50 -3.96 6.94 -12.71
C GLN A 50 -2.98 6.34 -11.69
N THR A 51 -2.20 7.22 -11.03
CA THR A 51 -1.44 6.84 -9.84
C THR A 51 -2.30 7.06 -8.60
N ILE A 52 -2.59 5.99 -7.87
CA ILE A 52 -3.41 6.04 -6.65
C ILE A 52 -2.50 6.06 -5.42
N ASN A 53 -2.52 7.16 -4.69
CA ASN A 53 -1.89 7.24 -3.38
C ASN A 53 -2.76 6.50 -2.34
N LEU A 54 -2.29 5.37 -1.82
CA LEU A 54 -3.05 4.58 -0.85
C LEU A 54 -3.29 5.32 0.47
N SER A 55 -2.43 6.29 0.81
CA SER A 55 -2.57 7.11 2.01
C SER A 55 -3.69 8.14 1.90
N ASP A 56 -4.23 8.39 0.71
CA ASP A 56 -5.35 9.31 0.53
C ASP A 56 -6.70 8.61 0.72
N LEU A 57 -6.72 7.27 0.69
CA LEU A 57 -7.93 6.47 0.86
C LEU A 57 -8.31 6.34 2.35
N PHE A 58 -9.61 6.34 2.65
CA PHE A 58 -10.11 6.02 3.99
C PHE A 58 -10.02 4.51 4.30
N ARG A 59 -10.26 3.67 3.28
CA ARG A 59 -10.33 2.20 3.37
C ARG A 59 -9.50 1.55 2.24
N PRO A 60 -8.17 1.67 2.27
CA PRO A 60 -7.29 1.17 1.20
C PRO A 60 -7.35 -0.35 1.04
N ASP A 61 -7.57 -1.09 2.12
CA ASP A 61 -7.85 -2.53 2.12
C ASP A 61 -9.09 -2.90 1.29
N THR A 62 -10.17 -2.14 1.47
CA THR A 62 -11.44 -2.32 0.73
C THR A 62 -11.24 -2.01 -0.74
N PHE A 63 -10.46 -0.96 -1.06
CA PHE A 63 -10.09 -0.62 -2.43
C PHE A 63 -9.30 -1.75 -3.11
N LEU A 64 -8.28 -2.30 -2.44
CA LEU A 64 -7.48 -3.41 -2.97
C LEU A 64 -8.33 -4.67 -3.17
N ASN A 65 -9.30 -4.92 -2.28
CA ASN A 65 -10.24 -6.03 -2.43
C ASN A 65 -11.23 -5.81 -3.58
N ALA A 66 -11.68 -4.57 -3.81
CA ALA A 66 -12.50 -4.22 -4.97
C ALA A 66 -11.72 -4.41 -6.28
N LEU A 67 -10.44 -4.03 -6.30
CA LEU A 67 -9.53 -4.32 -7.41
C LEU A 67 -9.43 -5.84 -7.65
N ARG A 68 -9.29 -6.64 -6.58
CA ARG A 68 -9.27 -8.11 -6.67
C ARG A 68 -10.53 -8.66 -7.33
N GLN A 69 -11.70 -8.17 -6.93
CA GLN A 69 -12.99 -8.57 -7.50
C GLN A 69 -13.10 -8.19 -8.97
N GLN A 70 -12.65 -6.99 -9.35
CA GLN A 70 -12.62 -6.54 -10.73
C GLN A 70 -11.72 -7.43 -11.58
N THR A 71 -10.50 -7.73 -11.10
CA THR A 71 -9.58 -8.65 -11.77
C THR A 71 -10.18 -10.04 -11.95
N ALA A 72 -10.82 -10.61 -10.91
CA ALA A 72 -11.48 -11.91 -11.00
C ALA A 72 -12.57 -11.94 -12.09
N ARG A 73 -13.37 -10.85 -12.20
CA ARG A 73 -14.40 -10.71 -13.23
C ARG A 73 -13.82 -10.61 -14.64
N GLU A 74 -12.77 -9.82 -14.83
CA GLU A 74 -12.14 -9.62 -16.15
C GLU A 74 -11.38 -10.86 -16.63
N THR A 75 -10.67 -11.53 -15.73
CA THR A 75 -9.86 -12.72 -16.05
C THR A 75 -10.65 -14.03 -15.99
N LYS A 76 -11.90 -13.98 -15.52
CA LYS A 76 -12.78 -15.15 -15.28
C LYS A 76 -12.11 -16.20 -14.37
N GLN A 77 -11.35 -15.73 -13.39
CA GLN A 77 -10.69 -16.58 -12.41
C GLN A 77 -11.40 -16.49 -11.05
N PRO A 78 -11.41 -17.57 -10.26
CA PRO A 78 -11.86 -17.52 -8.88
C PRO A 78 -11.06 -16.47 -8.07
N MET A 79 -11.74 -15.76 -7.17
CA MET A 79 -11.13 -14.67 -6.41
C MET A 79 -10.08 -15.14 -5.39
N ASP A 80 -10.17 -16.40 -4.97
CA ASP A 80 -9.29 -17.08 -4.00
C ASP A 80 -8.00 -17.61 -4.63
N THR A 81 -7.93 -17.77 -5.95
CA THR A 81 -6.71 -18.17 -6.66
C THR A 81 -5.80 -17.00 -7.02
N LEU A 82 -6.25 -15.77 -6.75
CA LEU A 82 -5.52 -14.54 -7.06
C LEU A 82 -4.64 -14.10 -5.90
N ILE A 83 -3.38 -13.77 -6.22
CA ILE A 83 -2.43 -13.16 -5.28
C ILE A 83 -2.00 -11.78 -5.78
N LEU A 84 -1.68 -10.88 -4.84
CA LEU A 84 -1.23 -9.53 -5.17
C LEU A 84 0.25 -9.57 -5.54
N ASN A 85 0.57 -9.20 -6.78
CA ASN A 85 1.94 -9.07 -7.26
C ASN A 85 2.31 -7.60 -7.46
N THR A 86 3.61 -7.30 -7.37
CA THR A 86 4.17 -5.95 -7.35
C THR A 86 5.36 -5.84 -8.29
N SER A 87 5.49 -4.71 -8.99
CA SER A 87 6.58 -4.48 -9.95
C SER A 87 7.04 -3.02 -9.93
N TRP A 88 8.37 -2.83 -9.90
CA TRP A 88 9.04 -1.53 -10.06
C TRP A 88 9.63 -1.34 -11.47
N SER A 89 9.72 -2.42 -12.26
CA SER A 89 10.28 -2.42 -13.61
C SER A 89 9.25 -2.07 -14.70
N GLY A 90 8.02 -1.69 -14.31
CA GLY A 90 6.90 -1.41 -15.22
C GLY A 90 5.73 -2.38 -15.06
N GLU A 91 4.97 -2.56 -16.13
CA GLU A 91 3.71 -3.33 -16.13
C GLU A 91 3.88 -4.80 -15.76
N ILE A 92 2.86 -5.36 -15.10
CA ILE A 92 2.79 -6.78 -14.74
C ILE A 92 2.14 -7.52 -15.92
N LYS A 93 2.90 -8.37 -16.61
CA LYS A 93 2.48 -9.03 -17.87
C LYS A 93 1.10 -9.71 -17.78
N HIS A 94 0.89 -10.50 -16.73
CA HIS A 94 -0.35 -11.26 -16.52
C HIS A 94 -1.47 -10.48 -15.84
N GLY A 95 -1.26 -9.19 -15.59
CA GLY A 95 -2.24 -8.30 -14.97
C GLY A 95 -2.35 -6.96 -15.70
N LYS A 96 -1.84 -6.84 -16.94
CA LYS A 96 -1.65 -5.56 -17.62
C LYS A 96 -2.90 -4.68 -17.64
N ASN A 97 -4.04 -5.25 -18.03
CA ASN A 97 -5.30 -4.52 -18.19
C ASN A 97 -5.94 -4.10 -16.85
N VAL A 98 -5.50 -4.69 -15.74
CA VAL A 98 -6.02 -4.46 -14.39
C VAL A 98 -4.93 -3.98 -13.43
N SER A 99 -3.78 -3.58 -13.97
CA SER A 99 -2.66 -3.10 -13.17
C SER A 99 -2.86 -1.63 -12.84
N ILE A 100 -2.58 -1.26 -11.60
CA ILE A 100 -2.63 0.14 -11.16
C ILE A 100 -1.27 0.54 -10.61
N LYS A 101 -0.91 1.82 -10.79
CA LYS A 101 0.26 2.39 -10.14
C LYS A 101 -0.15 2.92 -8.77
N ILE A 102 0.52 2.48 -7.71
CA ILE A 102 0.29 2.96 -6.34
C ILE A 102 1.47 3.80 -5.83
N SER A 103 1.16 4.71 -4.91
CA SER A 103 2.14 5.54 -4.21
C SER A 103 1.74 5.78 -2.74
N GLY A 104 2.54 6.59 -2.05
CA GLY A 104 2.27 6.98 -0.66
C GLY A 104 2.57 5.89 0.35
N LEU A 105 3.62 5.12 0.12
CA LEU A 105 4.15 4.17 1.08
C LEU A 105 5.44 4.72 1.69
N GLN A 106 5.72 4.29 2.91
CA GLN A 106 6.97 4.52 3.62
C GLN A 106 7.56 3.18 4.04
N LEU A 107 8.88 3.14 4.19
CA LEU A 107 9.66 1.96 4.54
C LEU A 107 10.46 2.24 5.82
N GLU A 108 10.48 1.26 6.71
CA GLU A 108 11.29 1.23 7.93
C GLU A 108 12.02 -0.11 8.05
N GLY A 109 13.18 -0.10 8.69
CA GLY A 109 14.02 -1.28 8.93
C GLY A 109 15.00 -1.60 7.80
N CYS A 110 14.85 -0.96 6.63
CA CYS A 110 15.78 -1.09 5.52
C CYS A 110 15.63 0.07 4.53
N SER A 111 16.51 0.08 3.52
CA SER A 111 16.45 0.98 2.37
C SER A 111 15.98 0.22 1.13
N PHE A 112 15.55 0.95 0.10
CA PHE A 112 15.18 0.38 -1.20
C PHE A 112 15.93 1.10 -2.31
N ASP A 113 17.00 0.45 -2.80
CA ASP A 113 17.91 1.01 -3.79
C ASP A 113 18.08 0.05 -4.97
N ASN A 114 18.24 0.59 -6.18
CA ASN A 114 18.46 -0.20 -7.39
C ASN A 114 17.39 -1.29 -7.62
N GLY A 115 16.15 -1.03 -7.21
CA GLY A 115 15.02 -1.93 -7.40
C GLY A 115 14.95 -3.11 -6.44
N ARG A 116 15.68 -3.09 -5.32
CA ARG A 116 15.68 -4.13 -4.28
C ARG A 116 15.95 -3.58 -2.89
N LEU A 117 15.68 -4.39 -1.86
CA LEU A 117 16.05 -4.07 -0.49
C LEU A 117 17.57 -3.98 -0.32
N SER A 118 18.00 -2.97 0.43
CA SER A 118 19.38 -2.67 0.81
C SER A 118 19.46 -2.37 2.32
N GLU A 119 20.64 -2.54 2.91
CA GLU A 119 20.86 -2.10 4.29
C GLU A 119 20.81 -0.56 4.37
N SER A 120 20.26 -0.05 5.46
CA SER A 120 20.30 1.38 5.75
C SER A 120 21.68 1.77 6.26
N ALA A 121 22.19 2.91 5.80
CA ALA A 121 23.43 3.47 6.33
C ALA A 121 23.22 4.02 7.76
N PRO A 122 24.27 4.14 8.59
CA PRO A 122 24.15 4.63 9.97
C PRO A 122 23.52 6.01 10.12
N ASP A 123 23.61 6.84 9.09
CA ASP A 123 23.07 8.20 8.99
C ASP A 123 21.71 8.26 8.25
N SER A 124 21.18 7.11 7.81
CA SER A 124 19.88 7.04 7.14
C SER A 124 18.74 7.37 8.10
N PRO A 125 17.69 8.07 7.64
CA PRO A 125 16.52 8.31 8.46
C PRO A 125 15.82 6.99 8.80
N SER A 126 15.24 6.89 9.99
CA SER A 126 14.52 5.68 10.44
C SER A 126 13.35 5.31 9.52
N ILE A 127 12.78 6.30 8.83
CA ILE A 127 11.68 6.13 7.89
C ILE A 127 12.05 6.79 6.56
N THR A 128 11.99 6.02 5.48
CA THR A 128 12.21 6.51 4.12
C THR A 128 10.91 6.49 3.31
N SER A 129 10.81 7.35 2.29
CA SER A 129 9.71 7.25 1.34
C SER A 129 9.94 6.05 0.42
N PHE A 130 8.91 5.26 0.20
CA PHE A 130 9.00 4.06 -0.64
C PHE A 130 8.53 4.40 -2.07
N PRO A 131 9.26 3.98 -3.12
CA PRO A 131 8.95 4.38 -4.48
C PRO A 131 7.62 3.79 -4.95
N SER A 132 6.96 4.51 -5.87
CA SER A 132 5.73 4.04 -6.50
C SER A 132 5.98 2.74 -7.26
N CYS A 133 5.00 1.84 -7.24
CA CYS A 133 5.07 0.56 -7.92
C CYS A 133 3.75 0.23 -8.61
N TYR A 134 3.80 -0.67 -9.58
CA TYR A 134 2.62 -1.28 -10.15
C TYR A 134 2.19 -2.45 -9.29
N ILE A 135 0.89 -2.57 -9.09
CA ILE A 135 0.28 -3.75 -8.46
C ILE A 135 -0.81 -4.32 -9.35
N ALA A 136 -0.95 -5.64 -9.31
CA ALA A 136 -2.02 -6.35 -9.96
C ALA A 136 -2.29 -7.66 -9.22
N TRP A 137 -3.56 -8.07 -9.20
CA TRP A 137 -3.90 -9.42 -8.81
C TRP A 137 -3.61 -10.35 -9.98
N ILE A 138 -2.86 -11.43 -9.75
CA ILE A 138 -2.55 -12.43 -10.76
C ILE A 138 -2.81 -13.83 -10.22
N PRO A 139 -3.09 -14.83 -11.09
CA PRO A 139 -3.21 -16.22 -10.67
C PRO A 139 -1.96 -16.72 -9.94
N GLN A 140 -2.16 -17.49 -8.88
CA GLN A 140 -1.08 -17.99 -8.02
C GLN A 140 -0.06 -18.86 -8.78
N ASP A 141 -0.53 -19.70 -9.70
CA ASP A 141 0.30 -20.56 -10.56
C ASP A 141 1.25 -19.74 -11.43
N VAL A 142 0.78 -18.63 -11.99
CA VAL A 142 1.60 -17.68 -12.76
C VAL A 142 2.65 -17.02 -11.87
N ALA A 143 2.26 -16.58 -10.67
CA ALA A 143 3.19 -15.92 -9.77
C ALA A 143 4.30 -16.86 -9.28
N GLN A 144 4.00 -18.15 -9.09
CA GLN A 144 4.98 -19.16 -8.70
C GLN A 144 6.03 -19.45 -9.79
N GLN A 145 5.70 -19.19 -11.06
CA GLN A 145 6.64 -19.31 -12.18
C GLN A 145 7.61 -18.14 -12.25
N GLU A 146 7.32 -17.00 -11.61
CA GLU A 146 8.26 -15.88 -11.52
C GLU A 146 9.37 -16.21 -10.51
N THR A 147 10.55 -16.55 -11.00
CA THR A 147 11.73 -16.93 -10.19
C THR A 147 12.41 -15.75 -9.46
N ARG A 148 11.69 -14.66 -9.18
CA ARG A 148 12.26 -13.48 -8.53
C ARG A 148 12.40 -13.69 -7.03
N GLU A 149 13.59 -13.45 -6.50
CA GLU A 149 13.82 -13.38 -5.06
C GLU A 149 13.08 -12.19 -4.47
N THR A 150 11.96 -12.48 -3.80
CA THR A 150 11.13 -11.49 -3.13
C THR A 150 10.85 -11.91 -1.69
N ILE A 151 10.56 -10.91 -0.86
CA ILE A 151 10.07 -11.06 0.50
C ILE A 151 8.70 -10.39 0.63
N SER A 152 7.78 -11.04 1.33
CA SER A 152 6.44 -10.52 1.58
C SER A 152 6.47 -9.58 2.78
N LEU A 153 6.44 -8.27 2.54
CA LEU A 153 6.43 -7.26 3.60
C LEU A 153 5.00 -6.81 3.92
N PRO A 154 4.62 -6.69 5.21
CA PRO A 154 3.34 -6.13 5.61
C PRO A 154 3.29 -4.63 5.34
N VAL A 155 2.13 -4.15 4.87
CA VAL A 155 1.79 -2.72 4.76
C VAL A 155 0.82 -2.38 5.87
N TYR A 156 1.26 -1.58 6.85
CA TYR A 156 0.42 -1.12 7.96
C TYR A 156 -0.29 0.19 7.67
N PHE A 157 -1.40 0.45 8.37
CA PHE A 157 -2.08 1.75 8.33
C PHE A 157 -1.26 2.89 8.92
N SER A 158 -0.39 2.61 9.89
CA SER A 158 0.44 3.58 10.59
C SER A 158 1.70 2.92 11.17
N ALA A 159 2.62 3.75 11.68
CA ALA A 159 3.83 3.30 12.37
C ALA A 159 3.56 2.54 13.68
N ALA A 160 2.34 2.59 14.23
CA ALA A 160 1.97 1.81 15.42
C ALA A 160 1.87 0.30 15.11
N ARG A 161 1.79 -0.09 13.83
CA ARG A 161 1.73 -1.49 13.36
C ARG A 161 0.52 -2.28 13.90
N ASP A 162 -0.56 -1.60 14.28
CA ASP A 162 -1.77 -2.23 14.85
C ASP A 162 -2.62 -2.98 13.82
N LYS A 163 -2.64 -2.50 12.57
CA LYS A 163 -3.54 -3.01 11.52
C LYS A 163 -2.85 -3.07 10.17
N ILE A 164 -2.99 -4.21 9.50
CA ILE A 164 -2.44 -4.47 8.17
C ILE A 164 -3.47 -4.11 7.09
N VAL A 165 -3.01 -3.39 6.07
CA VAL A 165 -3.76 -3.10 4.83
C VAL A 165 -3.63 -4.28 3.86
N THR A 166 -2.40 -4.70 3.58
CA THR A 166 -2.06 -5.79 2.66
C THR A 166 -0.61 -6.25 2.87
N ARG A 167 -0.13 -7.18 2.04
CA ARG A 167 1.29 -7.55 1.94
C ARG A 167 1.77 -7.35 0.50
N LEU A 168 2.99 -6.85 0.32
CA LEU A 168 3.62 -6.65 -0.99
C LEU A 168 4.88 -7.51 -1.11
N ASN A 169 5.11 -8.08 -2.29
CA ASN A 169 6.29 -8.88 -2.57
C ASN A 169 7.42 -7.97 -3.07
N VAL A 170 8.31 -7.58 -2.16
CA VAL A 170 9.39 -6.64 -2.46
C VAL A 170 10.63 -7.42 -2.90
N PRO A 171 11.29 -7.06 -4.02
CA PRO A 171 12.53 -7.69 -4.43
C PRO A 171 13.61 -7.55 -3.36
N CYS A 172 14.27 -8.64 -3.04
CA CYS A 172 15.31 -8.69 -2.03
C CYS A 172 16.50 -9.50 -2.54
N SER A 173 17.65 -9.38 -1.87
CA SER A 173 18.72 -10.39 -2.00
C SER A 173 18.30 -11.70 -1.33
N SER A 174 19.04 -12.77 -1.60
CA SER A 174 18.78 -14.13 -1.14
C SER A 174 18.59 -14.28 0.38
N ASP A 175 19.20 -13.40 1.18
CA ASP A 175 19.07 -13.40 2.64
C ASP A 175 17.77 -12.76 3.11
N LYS A 176 16.70 -13.56 3.17
CA LYS A 176 15.37 -13.14 3.65
C LYS A 176 15.32 -12.95 5.17
N ASP A 177 16.07 -13.76 5.92
CA ASP A 177 16.06 -13.77 7.38
C ASP A 177 16.60 -12.46 7.93
N LYS A 178 17.62 -11.91 7.30
CA LYS A 178 18.13 -10.57 7.60
C LYS A 178 17.05 -9.50 7.57
N TRP A 179 16.22 -9.44 6.52
CA TRP A 179 15.16 -8.42 6.42
C TRP A 179 14.08 -8.58 7.49
N LEU A 180 13.81 -9.83 7.90
CA LEU A 180 12.92 -10.12 9.02
C LEU A 180 13.52 -9.65 10.36
N GLN A 181 14.81 -9.88 10.58
CA GLN A 181 15.53 -9.44 11.79
C GLN A 181 15.62 -7.92 11.90
N CYS A 182 15.77 -7.22 10.76
CA CYS A 182 15.73 -5.76 10.71
C CYS A 182 14.32 -5.19 10.94
N GLY A 183 13.28 -6.03 11.05
CA GLY A 183 11.91 -5.60 11.26
C GLY A 183 11.32 -4.82 10.08
N ALA A 184 11.78 -5.13 8.86
CA ALA A 184 11.40 -4.46 7.63
C ALA A 184 9.87 -4.44 7.46
N ALA A 185 9.30 -3.24 7.31
CA ALA A 185 7.87 -3.06 7.15
C ALA A 185 7.53 -1.85 6.30
N LEU A 186 6.39 -1.92 5.64
CA LEU A 186 5.80 -0.81 4.91
C LEU A 186 4.65 -0.22 5.72
N PHE A 187 4.39 1.07 5.54
CA PHE A 187 3.16 1.68 6.05
C PHE A 187 2.69 2.80 5.14
N LEU A 188 1.40 3.13 5.26
CA LEU A 188 0.83 4.30 4.61
C LEU A 188 1.51 5.55 5.16
N LYS A 189 1.84 6.48 4.27
CA LYS A 189 2.38 7.78 4.63
C LYS A 189 1.39 8.51 5.54
N ASN A 190 1.90 9.01 6.67
CA ASN A 190 1.12 9.90 7.52
C ASN A 190 0.81 11.19 6.74
N VAL A 191 -0.49 11.49 6.60
CA VAL A 191 -1.02 12.74 6.05
C VAL A 191 -1.27 13.72 7.19
#